data_AF-A0A0P4UP59-F1
#
_entry.id   AF-A0A0P4UP59-F1
#
_cell.length_a   1.000
_cell.length_b   1.000
_cell.length_c   1.000
_cell.angle_alpha   90.00
_cell.angle_beta   90.00
_cell.angle_gamma   90.00
#
_symmetry.space_group_name_H-M   'P 1'
#
loop_
_entity.id
_entity.type
_entity.pdbx_description
1 polymer ?
#
loop_
_entity_poly.entity_id
_entity_poly.type
_entity_poly.pdbx_seq_one_letter_code
_entity_poly.pdbx_strand_id
1 'polypeptide(L)'
;MPFSIEAQKRPEGSKPNALRRGGKIPATLYGHNGTESIQLVVDAKTAGFLVRDAAPNKSVVEVSIPELSWNGKTVMREVQTHPWKGSLYHISFFAQKD
;
A
#
# COMPACT_ATOMS: atom_id res chain seq x y z
N MET A 1 1.21 -13.07 -13.39
CA MET A 1 0.39 -13.30 -12.17
C MET A 1 -0.17 -11.96 -11.74
N PRO A 2 -1.46 -11.87 -11.36
CA PRO A 2 -1.98 -10.65 -10.77
C PRO A 2 -1.26 -10.42 -9.44
N PHE A 3 -0.77 -9.21 -9.21
CA PHE A 3 -0.19 -8.82 -7.94
C PHE A 3 -1.35 -8.51 -6.98
N SER A 4 -1.46 -9.23 -5.87
CA SER A 4 -2.47 -8.94 -4.84
C SER A 4 -1.82 -8.62 -3.50
N ILE A 5 -2.43 -7.69 -2.76
CA ILE A 5 -1.97 -7.33 -1.42
C ILE A 5 -3.16 -7.06 -0.50
N GLU A 6 -3.08 -7.58 0.71
CA GLU A 6 -4.04 -7.30 1.77
C GLU A 6 -3.60 -6.05 2.55
N ALA A 7 -4.54 -5.15 2.76
CA ALA A 7 -4.35 -3.90 3.47
C ALA A 7 -5.36 -3.78 4.62
N GLN A 8 -4.92 -3.24 5.74
CA GLN A 8 -5.74 -2.98 6.92
C GLN A 8 -5.90 -1.48 7.11
N LYS A 9 -7.02 -1.01 7.67
CA LYS A 9 -7.15 0.41 8.00
C LYS A 9 -6.11 0.75 9.05
N ARG A 10 -5.48 1.91 8.90
CA ARG A 10 -4.51 2.35 9.89
C ARG A 10 -5.21 2.67 11.21
N PRO A 11 -4.79 2.08 12.35
CA PRO A 11 -5.35 2.43 13.64
C PRO A 11 -5.04 3.89 13.98
N GLU A 12 -6.03 4.60 14.49
CA GLU A 12 -5.95 6.03 14.80
C GLU A 12 -4.88 6.28 15.88
N GLY A 13 -4.07 7.34 15.71
CA GLY A 13 -2.97 7.66 16.63
C GLY A 13 -1.70 6.79 16.50
N SER A 14 -1.68 5.80 15.60
CA SER A 14 -0.48 4.96 15.39
C SER A 14 0.68 5.77 14.78
N LYS A 15 1.87 5.72 15.39
CA LYS A 15 3.06 6.38 14.85
C LYS A 15 3.64 5.56 13.68
N PRO A 16 3.94 6.16 12.51
CA PRO A 16 4.47 5.43 11.34
C PRO A 16 5.72 4.61 11.65
N ASN A 17 6.62 5.15 12.48
CA ASN A 17 7.85 4.45 12.87
C ASN A 17 7.59 3.22 13.74
N ALA A 18 6.56 3.26 14.60
CA ALA A 18 6.18 2.11 15.42
C ALA A 18 5.61 0.98 14.54
N LEU A 19 4.79 1.34 13.53
CA LEU A 19 4.29 0.39 12.54
C LEU A 19 5.44 -0.31 11.80
N ARG A 20 6.41 0.46 11.29
CA ARG A 20 7.56 -0.09 10.56
C ARG A 20 8.40 -1.04 11.41
N ARG A 21 8.60 -0.73 12.70
CA ARG A 21 9.29 -1.62 13.64
C ARG A 21 8.52 -2.91 13.90
N GLY A 22 7.20 -2.85 13.85
CA GLY A 22 6.30 -4.01 13.98
C GLY A 22 6.10 -4.80 12.69
N GLY A 23 6.90 -4.57 11.64
CA GLY A 23 6.76 -5.28 10.36
C GLY A 23 5.58 -4.81 9.51
N LYS A 24 5.01 -3.64 9.82
CA LYS A 24 3.88 -3.07 9.10
C LYS A 24 4.30 -1.80 8.36
N ILE A 25 3.98 -1.70 7.07
CA ILE A 25 4.30 -0.54 6.24
C ILE A 25 3.05 0.33 6.07
N PRO A 26 3.12 1.63 6.39
CA PRO A 26 2.05 2.56 6.08
C PRO A 26 1.85 2.65 4.56
N ALA A 27 0.59 2.62 4.13
CA ALA A 27 0.19 2.79 2.74
C ALA A 27 -0.96 3.80 2.64
N THR A 28 -1.16 4.36 1.45
CA THR A 28 -2.28 5.26 1.17
C THR A 28 -3.00 4.79 -0.08
N LEU A 29 -4.32 4.65 0.01
CA LEU A 29 -5.18 4.41 -1.15
C LEU A 29 -5.96 5.68 -1.47
N TYR A 30 -5.82 6.21 -2.67
CA TYR A 30 -6.54 7.40 -3.12
C TYR A 30 -7.20 7.16 -4.48
N GLY A 31 -8.21 7.97 -4.81
CA GLY A 31 -8.94 7.83 -6.07
C GLY A 31 -10.06 6.78 -6.05
N HIS A 32 -10.25 6.07 -4.94
CA HIS A 32 -11.28 5.03 -4.79
C HIS A 32 -12.71 5.62 -4.76
N ASN A 33 -12.86 6.83 -4.21
CA ASN A 33 -14.12 7.57 -4.17
C ASN A 33 -13.87 9.05 -4.55
N GLY A 34 -13.43 9.27 -5.79
CA GLY A 34 -13.11 10.61 -6.29
C GLY A 34 -11.85 11.19 -5.64
N THR A 35 -12.01 12.16 -4.74
CA THR A 35 -10.89 12.85 -4.05
C THR A 35 -10.55 12.24 -2.69
N GLU A 36 -11.29 11.23 -2.23
CA GLU A 36 -11.05 10.61 -0.94
C GLU A 36 -9.75 9.78 -0.93
N SER A 37 -9.12 9.77 0.25
CA SER A 37 -7.94 8.95 0.54
C SER A 37 -8.12 8.19 1.85
N ILE A 38 -7.76 6.91 1.83
CA ILE A 38 -7.78 6.03 3.00
C ILE A 38 -6.33 5.75 3.40
N GLN A 39 -6.07 5.92 4.70
CA GLN A 39 -4.81 5.51 5.29
C GLN A 39 -4.87 4.02 5.63
N LEU A 40 -3.94 3.28 5.04
CA LEU A 40 -3.85 1.85 5.14
C LEU A 40 -2.52 1.42 5.74
N VAL A 41 -2.45 0.14 6.08
CA VAL A 41 -1.26 -0.53 6.56
C VAL A 41 -1.18 -1.90 5.90
N VAL A 42 -0.02 -2.23 5.37
CA VAL A 42 0.26 -3.51 4.71
C VAL A 42 1.40 -4.23 5.42
N ASP A 43 1.50 -5.54 5.23
CA ASP A 43 2.63 -6.31 5.75
C ASP A 43 3.93 -5.96 5.02
N ALA A 44 5.02 -5.77 5.76
CA ALA A 44 6.31 -5.35 5.19
C ALA A 44 6.92 -6.39 4.25
N LYS A 45 6.72 -7.67 4.52
CA LYS A 45 7.27 -8.74 3.69
C LYS A 45 6.53 -8.80 2.36
N THR A 46 5.20 -8.81 2.41
CA THR A 46 4.35 -8.82 1.20
C THR A 46 4.55 -7.54 0.37
N ALA A 47 4.64 -6.38 1.03
CA ALA A 47 4.93 -5.11 0.38
C ALA A 47 6.34 -5.09 -0.25
N GLY A 48 7.33 -5.70 0.39
CA GLY A 48 8.68 -5.82 -0.16
C GLY A 48 8.74 -6.65 -1.43
N PHE A 49 8.04 -7.79 -1.46
CA PHE A 49 7.91 -8.60 -2.69
C PHE A 49 7.16 -7.85 -3.78
N LEU A 50 6.06 -7.18 -3.41
CA LEU A 50 5.29 -6.37 -4.35
C LEU A 50 6.17 -5.29 -5.00
N VAL A 51 6.91 -4.51 -4.22
CA VAL A 51 7.77 -3.44 -4.75
C VAL A 51 8.92 -3.99 -5.61
N ARG A 52 9.43 -5.18 -5.29
CA ARG A 52 10.49 -5.83 -6.05
C ARG A 52 10.00 -6.32 -7.41
N ASP A 53 8.82 -6.91 -7.46
CA ASP A 53 8.31 -7.60 -8.65
C ASP A 53 7.39 -6.71 -9.50
N ALA A 54 6.74 -5.72 -8.88
CA ALA A 54 5.86 -4.76 -9.54
C ALA A 54 6.64 -3.50 -9.93
N ALA A 55 6.52 -3.10 -11.20
CA ALA A 55 7.08 -1.85 -11.67
C ALA A 55 6.20 -0.67 -11.21
N PRO A 56 6.77 0.34 -10.51
CA PRO A 56 6.04 1.56 -10.18
C PRO A 56 5.42 2.17 -11.44
N ASN A 57 4.22 2.73 -11.32
CA ASN A 57 3.43 3.38 -12.37
C ASN A 57 2.93 2.50 -13.52
N LYS A 58 3.26 1.20 -13.55
CA LYS A 58 2.89 0.30 -14.66
C LYS A 58 2.10 -0.92 -14.20
N SER A 59 2.43 -1.45 -13.03
CA SER A 59 1.82 -2.67 -12.52
C SER A 59 0.47 -2.39 -11.86
N VAL A 60 -0.53 -3.18 -12.27
CA VAL A 60 -1.84 -3.26 -11.60
C VAL A 60 -1.72 -4.21 -10.42
N VAL A 61 -2.19 -3.75 -9.27
CA VAL A 61 -2.19 -4.44 -7.98
C VAL A 61 -3.61 -4.49 -7.46
N GLU A 62 -4.13 -5.69 -7.21
CA GLU A 62 -5.38 -5.89 -6.48
C GLU A 62 -5.14 -5.63 -4.99
N VAL A 63 -5.83 -4.64 -4.45
CA VAL A 63 -5.78 -4.31 -3.02
C VAL A 63 -7.09 -4.78 -2.40
N SER A 64 -6.98 -5.63 -1.38
CA SER A 64 -8.11 -6.10 -0.58
C SER A 64 -8.05 -5.46 0.81
N ILE A 65 -9.16 -4.86 1.24
CA ILE A 65 -9.32 -4.25 2.56
C ILE A 65 -10.45 -4.97 3.30
N PRO A 66 -10.14 -6.04 4.07
CA PRO A 66 -11.15 -6.85 4.74
C PRO A 66 -12.07 -6.06 5.67
N GLU A 67 -11.54 -5.03 6.34
CA GLU A 67 -12.31 -4.19 7.28
C GLU A 67 -13.33 -3.28 6.60
N LEU A 68 -13.11 -2.93 5.35
CA LEU A 68 -13.99 -2.05 4.57
C LEU A 68 -14.76 -2.83 3.49
N SER A 69 -14.61 -4.16 3.45
CA SER A 69 -15.13 -5.04 2.39
C SER A 69 -14.86 -4.49 0.99
N TRP A 70 -13.73 -3.80 0.82
CA TRP A 70 -13.36 -3.14 -0.43
C TRP A 70 -12.28 -3.95 -1.11
N ASN A 71 -12.54 -4.35 -2.35
CA ASN A 71 -11.57 -4.97 -3.24
C ASN A 71 -11.53 -4.17 -4.54
N GLY A 72 -10.34 -3.76 -4.96
CA GLY A 72 -10.21 -2.96 -6.16
C GLY A 72 -8.86 -3.14 -6.84
N LYS A 73 -8.88 -2.94 -8.16
CA LYS A 73 -7.65 -2.83 -8.94
C LYS A 73 -7.06 -1.44 -8.73
N THR A 74 -5.79 -1.43 -8.36
CA THR A 74 -5.05 -0.19 -8.11
C THR A 74 -3.76 -0.20 -8.92
N VAL A 75 -3.18 0.96 -9.13
CA VAL A 75 -1.83 1.11 -9.67
C VAL A 75 -0.94 1.59 -8.56
N MET A 76 0.21 0.93 -8.40
CA MET A 76 1.25 1.40 -7.49
C MET A 76 1.88 2.66 -8.07
N ARG A 77 1.65 3.83 -7.46
CA ARG A 77 2.09 5.13 -7.98
C ARG A 77 3.40 5.60 -7.39
N GLU A 78 3.52 5.52 -6.08
CA GLU A 78 4.72 6.00 -5.39
C GLU A 78 5.22 4.94 -4.42
N VAL A 79 6.54 4.78 -4.39
CA VAL A 79 7.22 3.88 -3.48
C VAL A 79 8.34 4.68 -2.82
N GLN A 80 8.21 4.91 -1.52
CA GLN A 80 9.22 5.61 -0.75
C GLN A 80 10.09 4.59 -0.05
N THR A 81 11.38 4.60 -0.34
CA THR A 81 12.38 3.74 0.29
C THR A 81 13.48 4.58 0.93
N HIS A 82 14.16 4.02 1.92
CA HIS A 82 15.33 4.65 2.50
C HIS A 82 16.43 4.75 1.43
N PRO A 83 17.01 5.94 1.18
CA PRO A 83 17.95 6.15 0.08
C PRO A 83 19.21 5.28 0.15
N TRP A 84 19.69 4.97 1.36
CA TRP A 84 20.84 4.10 1.58
C TRP A 84 20.50 2.66 2.00
N LYS A 85 19.56 2.46 2.94
CA LYS A 85 19.25 1.12 3.48
C LYS A 85 18.32 0.29 2.58
N GLY A 86 17.63 0.93 1.63
CA GLY A 86 16.59 0.28 0.82
C GLY A 86 15.34 -0.14 1.61
N SER A 87 15.23 0.22 2.90
CA SER A 87 14.07 -0.13 3.72
C SER A 87 12.83 0.62 3.25
N LEU A 88 11.75 -0.10 3.00
CA LEU A 88 10.49 0.48 2.55
C LEU A 88 9.87 1.36 3.64
N TYR A 89 9.45 2.56 3.27
CA TYR A 89 8.84 3.54 4.17
C TYR A 89 7.36 3.73 3.95
N HIS A 90 6.92 3.77 2.70
CA HIS A 90 5.55 4.04 2.34
C HIS A 90 5.25 3.59 0.90
N ILE A 91 4.00 3.17 0.65
CA ILE A 91 3.48 2.89 -0.69
C ILE A 91 2.18 3.67 -0.92
N SER A 92 2.08 4.30 -2.08
CA SER A 92 0.87 4.97 -2.56
C SER A 92 0.20 4.15 -3.66
N PHE A 93 -1.05 3.77 -3.43
CA PHE A 93 -1.92 3.08 -4.37
C PHE A 93 -2.97 4.04 -4.93
N PHE A 94 -3.09 4.07 -6.25
CA PHE A 94 -4.13 4.80 -6.95
C PHE A 94 -5.21 3.83 -7.43
N ALA A 95 -6.44 4.00 -6.97
CA ALA A 95 -7.54 3.17 -7.46
C ALA A 95 -7.81 3.45 -8.94
N GLN A 96 -7.86 2.40 -9.73
CA GLN A 96 -8.31 2.50 -11.11
C GLN A 96 -9.84 2.51 -11.09
N LYS A 97 -10.46 3.54 -11.69
CA LYS A 97 -11.88 3.46 -12.06
C LYS A 97 -11.97 2.45 -13.19
N ASP A 98 -12.79 1.42 -13.01
CA ASP A 98 -13.26 0.58 -14.13
C ASP A 98 -14.01 1.42 -15.17
#